data_AF-A0A101U121-F1
#
_entry.id   AF-A0A101U121-F1
#
_cell.length_a   1.000
_cell.length_b   1.000
_cell.length_c   1.000
_cell.angle_alpha   90.00
_cell.angle_beta   90.00
_cell.angle_gamma   90.00
#
_symmetry.space_group_name_H-M   'P 1'
#
loop_
_entity.id
_entity.type
_entity.pdbx_description
1 polymer ?
#
loop_
_entity_poly.entity_id
_entity_poly.type
_entity_poly.pdbx_seq_one_letter_code
_entity_poly.pdbx_strand_id
1 'polypeptide(L)'
;MHPSTREIRLAEALVGTADTLADGFEAGPYLSAVADHCVRLLPAQAAGFMLIDGGRTVSLAASSAHQAVARDLLEAQRDGGPCLDSYGSGRPVPPVSIRAARAAARWPGFTERALVHDIAATFAVPLLRDQRPLGALNVFVRALPDGSRSDDGTTLRLAQLIADCAALGLENHTAYVQCRTLAGQLQQALSSRVRIEQAKGMLAERWNTDADHAFVALRQYARRRRVPLDQVAGEVVDRVADDAELRREAERAQDEGRA
;
A
#
# COMPACT_ATOMS: atom_id res chain seq x y z
N MET A 1 34.15 6.13 -10.94
CA MET A 1 32.92 5.50 -11.49
C MET A 1 32.60 6.17 -12.82
N HIS A 2 32.57 5.44 -13.94
CA HIS A 2 32.25 6.06 -15.24
C HIS A 2 30.78 6.53 -15.25
N PRO A 3 30.47 7.72 -15.80
CA PRO A 3 29.13 8.32 -15.79
C PRO A 3 28.05 7.40 -16.36
N SER A 4 28.35 6.66 -17.43
CA SER A 4 27.45 5.67 -18.06
C SER A 4 27.01 4.55 -17.12
N THR A 5 27.86 4.12 -16.16
CA THR A 5 27.49 3.11 -15.17
C THR A 5 26.52 3.65 -14.11
N ARG A 6 26.56 4.96 -13.81
CA ARG A 6 25.63 5.58 -12.86
C ARG A 6 24.24 5.72 -13.47
N GLU A 7 24.17 6.13 -14.73
CA GLU A 7 22.93 6.31 -15.48
C GLU A 7 22.19 4.98 -15.67
N ILE A 8 22.91 3.90 -16.00
CA ILE A 8 22.32 2.56 -16.11
C ILE A 8 21.75 2.09 -14.76
N ARG A 9 22.48 2.26 -13.65
CA ARG A 9 21.98 1.91 -12.30
C ARG A 9 20.77 2.73 -11.88
N LEU A 10 20.69 3.98 -12.33
CA LEU A 10 19.55 4.85 -12.09
C LEU A 10 18.33 4.38 -12.89
N ALA A 11 18.53 4.00 -14.16
CA ALA A 11 17.49 3.40 -14.99
C ALA A 11 17.00 2.06 -14.42
N GLU A 12 17.90 1.18 -13.96
CA GLU A 12 17.54 -0.06 -13.27
C GLU A 12 16.73 0.20 -11.98
N ALA A 13 17.11 1.23 -11.21
CA ALA A 13 16.36 1.64 -10.03
C ALA A 13 14.95 2.13 -10.38
N LEU A 14 14.82 2.94 -11.43
CA LEU A 14 13.53 3.44 -11.90
C LEU A 14 12.64 2.31 -12.42
N VAL A 15 13.19 1.36 -13.17
CA VAL A 15 12.43 0.20 -13.65
C VAL A 15 12.02 -0.70 -12.49
N GLY A 16 12.94 -1.01 -11.57
CA GLY A 16 12.65 -1.83 -10.39
C GLY A 16 11.66 -1.19 -9.42
N THR A 17 11.63 0.15 -9.35
CA THR A 17 10.65 0.89 -8.54
C THR A 17 9.26 1.00 -9.18
N ALA A 18 9.16 0.78 -10.50
CA ALA A 18 7.90 0.90 -11.24
C ALA A 18 7.06 -0.38 -11.24
N ASP A 19 7.66 -1.56 -11.01
CA ASP A 19 6.95 -2.85 -10.99
C ASP A 19 6.14 -3.06 -9.71
N THR A 20 5.04 -2.31 -9.59
CA THR A 20 4.20 -2.20 -8.37
C THR A 20 2.77 -2.72 -8.56
N LEU A 21 2.45 -3.18 -9.77
CA LEU A 21 1.12 -3.61 -10.19
C LEU A 21 0.92 -5.13 -10.17
N ALA A 22 1.82 -5.87 -9.53
CA ALA A 22 1.73 -7.33 -9.39
C ALA A 22 0.88 -7.73 -8.18
N ASP A 23 0.15 -8.85 -8.30
CA ASP A 23 -0.73 -9.39 -7.25
C ASP A 23 0.02 -9.88 -5.98
N GLY A 24 1.35 -9.86 -5.98
CA GLY A 24 2.22 -10.22 -4.85
C GLY A 24 3.05 -9.06 -4.28
N PHE A 25 2.65 -7.81 -4.54
CA PHE A 25 3.38 -6.66 -4.02
C PHE A 25 3.27 -6.56 -2.49
N GLU A 26 4.41 -6.37 -1.85
CA GLU A 26 4.51 -6.05 -0.44
C GLU A 26 5.37 -4.79 -0.26
N ALA A 27 4.86 -3.81 0.50
CA ALA A 27 5.54 -2.53 0.71
C ALA A 27 6.94 -2.69 1.35
N GLY A 28 7.11 -3.67 2.26
CA GLY A 28 8.39 -3.92 2.93
C GLY A 28 9.50 -4.37 1.98
N PRO A 29 9.33 -5.51 1.27
CA PRO A 29 10.26 -5.96 0.23
C PRO A 29 10.51 -4.91 -0.86
N TYR A 30 9.45 -4.23 -1.33
CA TYR A 30 9.57 -3.13 -2.30
C TYR A 30 10.53 -2.04 -1.79
N LEU A 31 10.24 -1.45 -0.62
CA LEU A 31 11.06 -0.39 -0.04
C LEU A 31 12.48 -0.86 0.33
N SER A 32 12.66 -2.16 0.65
CA SER A 32 13.99 -2.73 0.88
C SER A 32 14.80 -2.77 -0.42
N ALA A 33 14.19 -3.16 -1.54
CA ALA A 33 14.81 -3.09 -2.86
C ALA A 33 15.16 -1.64 -3.25
N VAL A 34 14.26 -0.68 -2.99
CA VAL A 34 14.56 0.75 -3.20
C VAL A 34 15.74 1.21 -2.33
N ALA A 35 15.79 0.79 -1.06
CA ALA A 35 16.88 1.13 -0.16
C ALA A 35 18.23 0.57 -0.66
N ASP A 36 18.22 -0.61 -1.30
CA ASP A 36 19.41 -1.15 -1.96
C ASP A 36 19.88 -0.28 -3.14
N HIS A 37 18.96 0.31 -3.91
CA HIS A 37 19.33 1.31 -4.92
C HIS A 37 19.91 2.57 -4.29
N CYS A 38 19.37 3.05 -3.16
CA CYS A 38 19.94 4.17 -2.41
C CYS A 38 21.40 3.92 -2.03
N VAL A 39 21.72 2.73 -1.51
CA VAL A 39 23.11 2.36 -1.16
C VAL A 39 24.04 2.35 -2.38
N ARG A 40 23.54 1.97 -3.56
CA ARG A 40 24.34 1.96 -4.80
C ARG A 40 24.53 3.33 -5.45
N LEU A 41 23.60 4.26 -5.23
CA LEU A 41 23.51 5.55 -5.94
C LEU A 41 23.97 6.76 -5.11
N LEU A 42 23.92 6.63 -3.78
CA LEU A 42 24.28 7.65 -2.80
C LEU A 42 25.56 7.23 -2.06
N PRO A 43 26.31 8.16 -1.43
CA PRO A 43 27.44 7.85 -0.58
C PRO A 43 26.96 7.28 0.77
N ALA A 44 26.30 6.12 0.74
CA ALA A 44 25.64 5.52 1.89
C ALA A 44 26.30 4.19 2.27
N GLN A 45 26.47 3.97 3.58
CA GLN A 45 26.76 2.64 4.14
C GLN A 45 25.48 1.81 4.23
N ALA A 46 24.39 2.45 4.60
CA ALA A 46 23.08 1.83 4.71
C ALA A 46 22.00 2.87 4.44
N ALA A 47 20.82 2.42 4.03
CA ALA A 47 19.65 3.27 3.84
C ALA A 47 18.40 2.54 4.32
N GLY A 48 17.37 3.29 4.66
CA GLY A 48 16.10 2.66 5.01
C GLY A 48 14.95 3.64 5.06
N PHE A 49 13.75 3.07 4.97
CA PHE A 49 12.49 3.77 4.96
C PHE A 49 11.74 3.53 6.27
N MET A 50 11.15 4.60 6.78
CA MET A 50 10.20 4.57 7.88
C MET A 50 8.85 5.03 7.35
N LEU A 51 7.87 4.11 7.28
CA LEU A 51 6.49 4.48 7.02
C LEU A 51 5.80 4.87 8.32
N ILE A 52 5.05 5.95 8.29
CA ILE A 52 4.43 6.56 9.47
C ILE A 52 2.95 6.83 9.16
N ASP A 53 2.07 6.27 9.97
CA ASP A 53 0.63 6.52 9.91
C ASP A 53 0.12 7.01 11.27
N GLY A 54 -0.68 8.08 11.25
CA GLY A 54 -1.18 8.72 12.47
C GLY A 54 -0.09 9.11 13.48
N GLY A 55 1.13 9.44 13.01
CA GLY A 55 2.28 9.74 13.89
C GLY A 55 2.97 8.53 14.52
N ARG A 56 2.58 7.31 14.16
CA ARG A 56 3.21 6.06 14.63
C ARG A 56 3.95 5.38 13.49
N THR A 57 5.15 4.89 13.77
CA THR A 57 5.88 4.04 12.83
C THR A 57 5.11 2.74 12.61
N VAL A 58 4.72 2.49 11.35
CA VAL A 58 3.95 1.29 10.96
C VAL A 58 4.80 0.27 10.20
N SER A 59 5.88 0.70 9.55
CA SER A 59 6.79 -0.21 8.86
C SER A 59 8.20 0.36 8.76
N LEU A 60 9.18 -0.54 8.85
CA LEU A 60 10.59 -0.26 8.64
C LEU A 60 11.12 -1.19 7.55
N ALA A 61 11.66 -0.58 6.49
CA ALA A 61 12.36 -1.28 5.43
C ALA A 61 13.81 -0.79 5.38
N ALA A 62 14.74 -1.70 5.14
CA ALA A 62 16.16 -1.41 5.21
C ALA A 62 16.86 -2.06 4.03
N SER A 63 17.96 -1.44 3.57
CA SER A 63 18.85 -2.03 2.59
C SER A 63 19.31 -3.41 3.06
N SER A 64 19.40 -4.36 2.14
CA SER A 64 19.91 -5.72 2.38
C SER A 64 21.35 -5.66 2.89
N ALA A 65 22.16 -4.79 2.29
CA ALA A 65 23.48 -4.47 2.82
C ALA A 65 23.34 -3.73 4.16
N HIS A 66 24.02 -4.23 5.20
CA HIS A 66 23.98 -3.68 6.55
C HIS A 66 22.55 -3.53 7.13
N GLN A 67 21.66 -4.48 6.80
CA GLN A 67 20.25 -4.44 7.23
C GLN A 67 20.08 -4.28 8.75
N ALA A 68 20.88 -4.98 9.56
CA ALA A 68 20.83 -4.89 11.01
C ALA A 68 21.14 -3.46 11.52
N VAL A 69 22.14 -2.81 10.91
CA VAL A 69 22.51 -1.42 11.21
C VAL A 69 21.37 -0.46 10.86
N ALA A 70 20.84 -0.56 9.63
CA ALA A 70 19.74 0.30 9.21
C ALA A 70 18.48 0.10 10.06
N ARG A 71 18.12 -1.14 10.40
CA ARG A 71 16.96 -1.42 11.26
C ARG A 71 17.14 -0.83 12.66
N ASP A 72 18.29 -1.08 13.31
CA ASP A 72 18.56 -0.53 14.64
C ASP A 72 18.52 1.01 14.63
N LEU A 73 19.12 1.65 13.63
CA LEU A 73 19.10 3.11 13.50
C LEU A 73 17.74 3.70 13.13
N LEU A 74 16.85 2.95 12.47
CA LEU A 74 15.47 3.37 12.25
C LEU A 74 14.64 3.23 13.52
N GLU A 75 14.76 2.10 14.22
CA GLU A 75 14.13 1.89 15.54
C GLU A 75 14.64 2.89 16.57
N ALA A 76 15.86 3.38 16.38
CA ALA A 76 16.47 4.35 17.27
C ALA A 76 15.77 5.70 17.35
N GLN A 77 14.94 5.99 16.36
CA GLN A 77 14.32 7.29 16.15
C GLN A 77 12.94 7.38 16.79
N ARG A 78 12.48 6.36 17.52
CA ARG A 78 11.14 6.33 18.17
C ARG A 78 10.85 7.58 19.00
N ASP A 79 11.85 8.12 19.68
CA ASP A 79 11.72 9.27 20.59
C ASP A 79 12.32 10.57 19.99
N GLY A 80 12.62 10.57 18.69
CA GLY A 80 13.22 11.70 17.99
C GLY A 80 14.35 11.27 17.06
N GLY A 81 14.33 11.78 15.83
CA GLY A 81 15.33 11.44 14.83
C GLY A 81 15.11 12.14 13.50
N PRO A 82 16.09 12.06 12.57
CA PRO A 82 16.01 12.70 11.27
C PRO A 82 14.78 12.27 10.43
N CYS A 83 14.32 11.01 10.52
CA CYS A 83 13.08 10.55 9.90
C CYS A 83 11.86 11.29 10.44
N LEU A 84 11.72 11.38 11.77
CA LEU A 84 10.56 12.00 12.40
C LEU A 84 10.53 13.51 12.13
N ASP A 85 11.69 14.16 12.12
CA ASP A 85 11.80 15.58 11.81
C ASP A 85 11.49 15.88 10.34
N SER A 86 11.97 15.02 9.44
CA SER A 86 11.66 15.09 8.00
C SER A 86 10.16 14.88 7.75
N TYR A 87 9.58 13.84 8.37
CA TYR A 87 8.15 13.54 8.31
C TYR A 87 7.29 14.70 8.86
N GLY A 88 7.60 15.17 10.07
CA GLY A 88 6.81 16.21 10.75
C GLY A 88 6.89 17.57 10.07
N SER A 89 8.02 17.90 9.45
CA SER A 89 8.18 19.16 8.71
C SER A 89 7.77 19.08 7.24
N GLY A 90 7.65 17.86 6.68
CA GLY A 90 7.48 17.63 5.25
C GLY A 90 8.68 18.13 4.41
N ARG A 91 9.85 18.33 5.03
CA ARG A 91 11.04 18.90 4.39
C ARG A 91 12.27 18.03 4.62
N PRO A 92 13.22 18.00 3.66
CA PRO A 92 14.49 17.32 3.84
C PRO A 92 15.25 17.80 5.08
N VAL A 93 15.82 16.86 5.82
CA VAL A 93 16.87 17.12 6.81
C VAL A 93 18.20 17.03 6.07
N PRO A 94 18.96 18.14 5.92
CA PRO A 94 20.22 18.14 5.19
C PRO A 94 21.27 17.27 5.91
N PRO A 95 22.40 16.95 5.25
CA PRO A 95 23.49 16.20 5.87
C PRO A 95 23.92 16.78 7.23
N VAL A 96 23.77 15.97 8.27
CA VAL A 96 24.16 16.29 9.65
C VAL A 96 25.27 15.35 10.08
N SER A 97 26.38 15.90 10.58
CA SER A 97 27.41 15.11 11.25
C SER A 97 26.90 14.59 12.60
N ILE A 98 27.01 13.29 12.82
CA ILE A 98 26.60 12.63 14.07
C ILE A 98 27.42 13.10 15.27
N ARG A 99 28.70 13.45 15.05
CA ARG A 99 29.61 13.93 16.10
C ARG A 99 29.36 15.40 16.50
N ALA A 100 28.49 16.12 15.77
CA ALA A 100 28.20 17.51 16.12
C ALA A 100 27.34 17.58 17.39
N ALA A 101 27.70 18.47 18.33
CA ALA A 101 26.97 18.64 19.59
C ALA A 101 25.47 18.92 19.39
N ARG A 102 25.12 19.68 18.35
CA ARG A 102 23.72 19.95 17.96
C ARG A 102 22.94 18.68 17.57
N ALA A 103 23.60 17.68 16.99
CA ALA A 103 22.95 16.43 16.62
C ALA A 103 22.66 15.60 17.89
N ALA A 104 23.62 15.52 18.80
CA ALA A 104 23.46 14.83 20.09
C ALA A 104 22.38 15.47 20.97
N ALA A 105 22.28 16.81 20.97
CA ALA A 105 21.22 17.52 21.68
C ALA A 105 19.83 17.31 21.06
N ARG A 106 19.75 17.20 19.73
CA ARG A 106 18.48 17.08 18.99
C ARG A 106 17.96 15.65 18.94
N TRP A 107 18.84 14.66 18.81
CA TRP A 107 18.49 13.24 18.64
C TRP A 107 19.39 12.32 19.49
N PRO A 108 19.36 12.43 20.83
CA PRO A 108 20.34 11.77 21.72
C PRO A 108 20.41 10.25 21.50
N GLY A 109 19.29 9.54 21.64
CA GLY A 109 19.25 8.07 21.48
C GLY A 109 19.51 7.57 20.05
N PHE A 110 19.30 8.42 19.04
CA PHE A 110 19.71 8.12 17.67
C PHE A 110 21.22 8.28 17.48
N THR A 111 21.78 9.40 17.93
CA THR A 111 23.21 9.68 17.76
C THR A 111 24.10 8.70 18.52
N GLU A 112 23.68 8.27 19.72
CA GLU A 112 24.38 7.23 20.49
C GLU A 112 24.49 5.93 19.69
N ARG A 113 23.37 5.42 19.16
CA ARG A 113 23.36 4.22 18.30
C ARG A 113 24.12 4.42 16.99
N ALA A 114 24.01 5.59 16.37
CA ALA A 114 24.74 5.91 15.14
C ALA A 114 26.26 5.84 15.33
N LEU A 115 26.78 6.29 16.48
CA LEU A 115 28.20 6.20 16.81
C LEU A 115 28.68 4.75 17.00
N VAL A 116 27.84 3.87 17.58
CA VAL A 116 28.15 2.43 17.74
C VAL A 116 28.35 1.74 16.39
N HIS A 117 27.64 2.19 15.35
CA HIS A 117 27.71 1.61 14.00
C HIS A 117 28.67 2.33 13.04
N ASP A 118 29.55 3.18 13.56
CA ASP A 118 30.52 3.99 12.81
C ASP A 118 29.86 4.92 11.76
N ILE A 119 28.67 5.44 12.05
CA ILE A 119 28.01 6.43 11.18
C ILE A 119 28.57 7.82 11.50
N ALA A 120 29.22 8.45 10.51
CA ALA A 120 29.75 9.81 10.63
C ALA A 120 28.71 10.88 10.32
N ALA A 121 27.78 10.62 9.41
CA ALA A 121 26.74 11.56 9.02
C ALA A 121 25.44 10.89 8.59
N THR A 122 24.34 11.64 8.62
CA THR A 122 23.03 11.20 8.16
C THR A 122 22.27 12.32 7.49
N PHE A 123 21.34 11.99 6.60
CA PHE A 123 20.32 12.90 6.08
C PHE A 123 19.03 12.13 5.84
N ALA A 124 17.91 12.86 5.87
CA ALA A 124 16.59 12.30 5.62
C ALA A 124 15.84 13.13 4.60
N VAL A 125 14.99 12.46 3.82
CA VAL A 125 14.06 13.11 2.89
C VAL A 125 12.66 12.54 3.11
N PRO A 126 11.61 13.37 3.03
CA PRO A 126 10.25 12.91 3.25
C PRO A 126 9.77 12.10 2.05
N LEU A 127 8.97 11.06 2.32
CA LEU A 127 8.16 10.40 1.29
C LEU A 127 6.85 11.17 1.23
N LEU A 128 6.70 11.99 0.20
CA LEU A 128 5.53 12.85 0.04
C LEU A 128 4.64 12.32 -1.07
N ARG A 129 3.32 12.38 -0.84
CA ARG A 129 2.35 12.35 -1.92
C ARG A 129 1.31 13.45 -1.72
N ASP A 130 1.09 14.27 -2.75
CA ASP A 130 0.14 15.39 -2.70
C ASP A 130 0.31 16.26 -1.43
N GLN A 131 1.57 16.55 -1.07
CA GLN A 131 1.97 17.27 0.15
C GLN A 131 1.66 16.56 1.48
N ARG A 132 1.18 15.32 1.46
CA ARG A 132 1.00 14.46 2.64
C ARG A 132 2.23 13.56 2.84
N PRO A 133 2.87 13.60 4.02
CA PRO A 133 3.97 12.70 4.32
C PRO A 133 3.45 11.28 4.62
N LEU A 134 3.99 10.29 3.89
CA LEU A 134 3.78 8.86 4.11
C LEU A 134 4.85 8.27 5.05
N GLY A 135 5.99 8.95 5.17
CA GLY A 135 7.16 8.46 5.86
C GLY A 135 8.41 9.27 5.54
N ALA A 136 9.58 8.67 5.76
CA ALA A 136 10.87 9.26 5.40
C ALA A 136 11.89 8.19 4.98
N LEU A 137 12.75 8.55 4.02
CA LEU A 137 13.97 7.82 3.68
C LEU A 137 15.09 8.41 4.50
N ASN A 138 15.84 7.57 5.23
CA ASN A 138 17.04 7.95 5.93
C ASN A 138 18.27 7.29 5.31
N VAL A 139 19.33 8.07 5.20
CA VAL A 139 20.60 7.63 4.63
C VAL A 139 21.68 7.75 5.69
N PHE A 140 22.48 6.68 5.85
CA PHE A 140 23.53 6.58 6.84
C PHE A 140 24.89 6.55 6.14
N VAL A 141 25.80 7.45 6.52
CA VAL A 141 27.08 7.68 5.85
C VAL A 141 28.23 7.37 6.80
N ARG A 142 29.11 6.44 6.41
CA ARG A 142 30.28 6.02 7.23
C ARG A 142 31.38 7.08 7.32
N ALA A 143 31.71 7.70 6.21
CA ALA A 143 32.75 8.72 6.12
C ALA A 143 32.25 9.88 5.27
N LEU A 144 32.36 11.10 5.79
CA LEU A 144 32.19 12.28 4.96
C LEU A 144 33.33 12.27 3.91
N PRO A 145 33.04 12.45 2.61
CA PRO A 145 34.10 12.53 1.62
C PRO A 145 35.11 13.61 2.01
N ASP A 146 36.41 13.30 1.94
CA ASP A 146 37.49 14.25 2.20
C ASP A 146 37.38 15.46 1.27
N GLY A 147 36.80 16.57 1.77
CA GLY A 147 36.97 17.96 1.30
C GLY A 147 36.79 18.27 -0.20
N SER A 148 36.50 17.30 -1.07
CA SER A 148 36.57 17.43 -2.51
C SER A 148 35.16 17.42 -3.06
N ARG A 149 34.72 18.65 -3.32
CA ARG A 149 33.41 19.07 -3.85
C ARG A 149 32.33 19.12 -2.78
N SER A 150 32.02 20.35 -2.38
CA SER A 150 30.66 20.80 -2.11
C SER A 150 29.67 19.94 -2.91
N ASP A 151 28.99 19.02 -2.24
CA ASP A 151 27.76 18.47 -2.80
C ASP A 151 26.78 19.65 -2.79
N ASP A 152 26.54 20.26 -3.97
CA ASP A 152 25.64 21.42 -4.16
C ASP A 152 24.15 21.06 -3.90
N GLY A 153 23.89 20.18 -2.93
CA GLY A 153 22.63 19.52 -2.65
C GLY A 153 22.29 18.41 -3.63
N THR A 154 23.21 18.00 -4.52
CA THR A 154 22.92 16.99 -5.56
C THR A 154 22.57 15.63 -4.93
N THR A 155 23.27 15.22 -3.87
CA THR A 155 23.00 13.96 -3.16
C THR A 155 21.64 14.00 -2.49
N LEU A 156 21.32 15.12 -1.83
CA LEU A 156 20.02 15.31 -1.17
C LEU A 156 18.88 15.32 -2.18
N ARG A 157 19.05 15.99 -3.33
CA ARG A 157 18.09 15.99 -4.45
C ARG A 157 17.90 14.60 -5.02
N LEU A 158 18.97 13.84 -5.23
CA LEU A 158 18.87 12.48 -5.74
C LEU A 158 18.14 11.56 -4.75
N ALA A 159 18.40 11.70 -3.46
CA ALA A 159 17.65 10.97 -2.43
C ALA A 159 16.16 11.34 -2.44
N GLN A 160 15.83 12.63 -2.59
CA GLN A 160 14.45 13.07 -2.72
C GLN A 160 13.78 12.43 -3.94
N LEU A 161 14.41 12.44 -5.11
CA LEU A 161 13.87 11.81 -6.32
C LEU A 161 13.59 10.31 -6.11
N ILE A 162 14.49 9.59 -5.43
CA ILE A 162 14.28 8.18 -5.11
C ILE A 162 13.10 8.01 -4.13
N ALA A 163 12.99 8.87 -3.12
CA ALA A 163 11.86 8.87 -2.20
C ALA A 163 10.53 9.19 -2.89
N ASP A 164 10.53 10.10 -3.86
CA ASP A 164 9.35 10.45 -4.66
C ASP A 164 8.91 9.26 -5.53
N CYS A 165 9.85 8.55 -6.16
CA CYS A 165 9.55 7.32 -6.90
C CYS A 165 8.99 6.22 -5.99
N ALA A 166 9.55 6.06 -4.80
CA ALA A 166 9.05 5.10 -3.80
C ALA A 166 7.62 5.44 -3.35
N ALA A 167 7.34 6.72 -3.09
CA ALA A 167 6.01 7.19 -2.73
C ALA A 167 5.00 6.93 -3.86
N LEU A 168 5.38 7.21 -5.11
CA LEU A 168 4.54 6.93 -6.28
C LEU A 168 4.24 5.43 -6.43
N GLY A 169 5.22 4.56 -6.22
CA GLY A 169 5.03 3.10 -6.30
C GLY A 169 4.06 2.58 -5.23
N LEU A 170 4.16 3.06 -3.99
CA LEU A 170 3.23 2.69 -2.91
C LEU A 170 1.78 3.12 -3.22
N GLU A 171 1.61 4.30 -3.81
CA GLU A 171 0.30 4.81 -4.19
C GLU A 171 -0.29 4.06 -5.39
N ASN A 172 0.53 3.78 -6.42
CA ASN A 172 0.11 2.99 -7.58
C ASN A 172 -0.44 1.63 -7.15
N HIS A 173 0.26 0.97 -6.22
CA HIS A 173 -0.22 -0.29 -5.68
C HIS A 173 -1.55 -0.13 -4.92
N THR A 174 -1.67 0.90 -4.08
CA THR A 174 -2.92 1.18 -3.34
C THR A 174 -4.08 1.41 -4.31
N ALA A 175 -3.88 2.22 -5.36
CA ALA A 175 -4.87 2.47 -6.39
C ALA A 175 -5.23 1.20 -7.18
N TYR A 176 -4.24 0.36 -7.51
CA TYR A 176 -4.44 -0.93 -8.16
C TYR A 176 -5.34 -1.85 -7.34
N VAL A 177 -5.06 -2.02 -6.04
CA VAL A 177 -5.87 -2.85 -5.13
C VAL A 177 -7.30 -2.32 -5.03
N GLN A 178 -7.48 -1.00 -4.92
CA GLN A 178 -8.81 -0.38 -4.87
C GLN A 178 -9.59 -0.62 -6.16
N CYS A 179 -8.99 -0.38 -7.33
CA CYS A 179 -9.60 -0.64 -8.63
C CYS A 179 -9.96 -2.12 -8.81
N ARG A 180 -9.08 -3.04 -8.41
CA ARG A 180 -9.34 -4.49 -8.49
C ARG A 180 -10.49 -4.91 -7.57
N THR A 181 -10.50 -4.42 -6.34
CA THR A 181 -11.58 -4.67 -5.38
C THR A 181 -12.92 -4.17 -5.92
N LEU A 182 -12.97 -2.93 -6.41
CA LEU A 182 -14.19 -2.34 -6.98
C LEU A 182 -14.67 -3.11 -8.22
N ALA A 183 -13.76 -3.44 -9.14
CA ALA A 183 -14.09 -4.24 -10.31
C ALA A 183 -14.65 -5.61 -9.94
N GLY A 184 -14.07 -6.29 -8.93
CA GLY A 184 -14.58 -7.57 -8.42
C GLY A 184 -15.98 -7.45 -7.82
N GLN A 185 -16.23 -6.41 -7.02
CA GLN A 185 -17.54 -6.12 -6.45
C GLN A 185 -18.59 -5.84 -7.54
N LEU A 186 -18.24 -5.05 -8.55
CA LEU A 186 -19.11 -4.75 -9.69
C LEU A 186 -19.41 -6.01 -10.52
N GLN A 187 -18.40 -6.81 -10.80
CA GLN A 187 -18.57 -8.07 -11.54
C GLN A 187 -19.48 -9.03 -10.77
N GLN A 188 -19.29 -9.17 -9.45
CA GLN A 188 -20.16 -9.98 -8.61
C GLN A 188 -21.61 -9.48 -8.62
N ALA A 189 -21.82 -8.16 -8.51
CA ALA A 189 -23.15 -7.57 -8.57
C ALA A 189 -23.84 -7.77 -9.93
N LEU A 190 -23.09 -7.63 -11.03
CA LEU A 190 -23.61 -7.85 -12.39
C LEU A 190 -23.96 -9.33 -12.62
N SER A 191 -23.07 -10.25 -12.26
CA SER A 191 -23.34 -11.69 -12.35
C SER A 191 -24.55 -12.11 -11.52
N SER A 192 -24.68 -11.53 -10.32
CA SER A 192 -25.85 -11.76 -9.47
C SER A 192 -27.14 -11.27 -10.11
N ARG A 193 -27.13 -10.06 -10.68
CA ARG A 193 -28.30 -9.51 -11.38
C ARG A 193 -28.71 -10.37 -12.56
N VAL A 194 -27.76 -10.86 -13.36
CA VAL A 194 -28.06 -11.76 -14.49
C VAL A 194 -28.76 -13.03 -14.00
N ARG A 195 -28.22 -13.71 -12.98
CA ARG A 195 -28.85 -14.91 -12.42
C ARG A 195 -30.24 -14.64 -11.86
N ILE A 196 -30.41 -13.54 -11.13
CA ILE A 196 -31.71 -13.14 -10.57
C ILE A 196 -32.73 -12.89 -11.69
N GLU A 197 -32.36 -12.18 -12.76
CA GLU A 197 -33.26 -11.94 -13.89
C GLU A 197 -33.60 -13.23 -14.65
N GLN A 198 -32.65 -14.15 -14.81
CA GLN A 198 -32.89 -15.47 -15.40
C GLN A 198 -33.85 -16.32 -14.56
N ALA A 199 -33.61 -16.41 -13.25
CA ALA A 199 -34.48 -17.13 -12.32
C ALA A 199 -35.90 -16.54 -12.32
N LYS A 200 -36.01 -15.21 -12.27
CA LYS A 200 -37.29 -14.49 -12.33
C LYS A 200 -38.06 -14.85 -13.62
N GLY A 201 -37.39 -14.83 -14.77
CA GLY A 201 -38.00 -15.22 -16.05
C GLY A 201 -38.45 -16.68 -16.09
N MET A 202 -37.62 -17.61 -15.58
CA MET A 202 -37.95 -19.04 -15.50
C MET A 202 -39.19 -19.30 -14.62
N LEU A 203 -39.27 -18.66 -13.45
CA LEU A 203 -40.41 -18.82 -12.56
C LEU A 203 -41.68 -18.16 -13.11
N ALA A 204 -41.57 -16.97 -13.71
CA ALA A 204 -42.69 -16.28 -14.34
C ALA A 204 -43.34 -17.13 -15.45
N GLU A 205 -42.53 -17.74 -16.31
CA GLU A 205 -42.99 -18.64 -17.36
C GLU A 205 -43.64 -19.91 -16.79
N ARG A 206 -42.97 -20.62 -15.88
CA ARG A 206 -43.46 -21.88 -15.29
C ARG A 206 -44.76 -21.72 -14.52
N TRP A 207 -44.89 -20.61 -13.79
CA TRP A 207 -46.07 -20.35 -12.95
C TRP A 207 -47.16 -19.59 -13.70
N ASN A 208 -46.91 -19.21 -14.97
CA ASN A 208 -47.81 -18.40 -15.78
C ASN A 208 -48.23 -17.11 -15.03
N THR A 209 -47.24 -16.39 -14.51
CA THR A 209 -47.40 -15.16 -13.71
C THR A 209 -46.46 -14.06 -14.22
N ASP A 210 -46.64 -12.82 -13.76
CA ASP A 210 -45.70 -11.75 -14.06
C ASP A 210 -44.36 -11.90 -13.30
N ALA A 211 -43.36 -11.21 -13.83
CA ALA A 211 -42.00 -11.23 -13.29
C ALA A 211 -41.90 -10.64 -11.88
N ASP A 212 -42.78 -9.70 -11.51
CA ASP A 212 -42.74 -9.05 -10.21
C ASP A 212 -43.20 -10.02 -9.10
N HIS A 213 -44.27 -10.78 -9.36
CA HIS A 213 -44.72 -11.87 -8.50
C HIS A 213 -43.65 -12.95 -8.33
N ALA A 214 -43.01 -13.38 -9.43
CA ALA A 214 -41.90 -14.33 -9.36
C ALA A 214 -40.73 -13.80 -8.52
N PHE A 215 -40.40 -12.51 -8.64
CA PHE A 215 -39.32 -11.89 -7.87
C PHE A 215 -39.65 -11.77 -6.38
N VAL A 216 -40.90 -11.45 -6.02
CA VAL A 216 -41.35 -11.42 -4.63
C VAL A 216 -41.18 -12.78 -3.98
N ALA A 217 -41.58 -13.85 -4.65
CA ALA A 217 -41.42 -15.23 -4.19
C ALA A 217 -39.94 -15.59 -3.98
N LEU A 218 -39.09 -15.31 -4.97
CA LEU A 218 -37.65 -15.53 -4.91
C LEU A 218 -37.02 -14.83 -3.68
N ARG A 219 -37.42 -13.58 -3.43
CA ARG A 219 -36.93 -12.75 -2.31
C ARG A 219 -37.39 -13.28 -0.96
N GLN A 220 -38.64 -13.71 -0.83
CA GLN A 220 -39.18 -14.24 0.41
C GLN A 220 -38.56 -15.60 0.75
N TYR A 221 -38.41 -16.46 -0.25
CA TYR A 221 -37.74 -17.75 -0.11
C TYR A 221 -36.29 -17.57 0.39
N ALA A 222 -35.53 -16.66 -0.23
CA ALA A 222 -34.17 -16.32 0.22
C ALA A 222 -34.14 -15.81 1.67
N ARG A 223 -35.07 -14.90 2.03
CA ARG A 223 -35.16 -14.35 3.39
C ARG A 223 -35.47 -15.41 4.44
N ARG A 224 -36.40 -16.33 4.17
CA ARG A 224 -36.76 -17.41 5.11
C ARG A 224 -35.61 -18.38 5.34
N ARG A 225 -34.90 -18.73 4.27
CA ARG A 225 -33.69 -19.56 4.35
C ARG A 225 -32.45 -18.82 4.88
N ARG A 226 -32.52 -17.49 5.04
CA ARG A 226 -31.39 -16.61 5.43
C ARG A 226 -30.18 -16.77 4.51
N VAL A 227 -30.43 -16.97 3.22
CA VAL A 227 -29.38 -17.07 2.19
C VAL A 227 -29.44 -15.87 1.24
N PRO A 228 -28.34 -15.55 0.55
CA PRO A 228 -28.34 -14.51 -0.47
C PRO A 228 -29.34 -14.82 -1.59
N LEU A 229 -30.04 -13.78 -2.08
CA LEU A 229 -30.99 -13.91 -3.19
C LEU A 229 -30.33 -14.50 -4.45
N ASP A 230 -29.06 -14.14 -4.67
CA ASP A 230 -28.23 -14.67 -5.75
C ASP A 230 -28.08 -16.20 -5.71
N GLN A 231 -27.95 -16.76 -4.49
CA GLN A 231 -27.83 -18.20 -4.30
C GLN A 231 -29.13 -18.89 -4.70
N VAL A 232 -30.28 -18.39 -4.23
CA VAL A 232 -31.60 -18.92 -4.61
C VAL A 232 -31.83 -18.80 -6.10
N ALA A 233 -31.43 -17.68 -6.71
CA ALA A 233 -31.49 -17.52 -8.16
C ALA A 233 -30.66 -18.59 -8.89
N GLY A 234 -29.45 -18.88 -8.39
CA GLY A 234 -28.62 -19.99 -8.86
C GLY A 234 -29.33 -21.34 -8.74
N GLU A 235 -29.91 -21.64 -7.57
CA GLU A 235 -30.65 -22.89 -7.33
C GLU A 235 -31.84 -23.06 -8.30
N VAL A 236 -32.52 -21.97 -8.65
CA VAL A 236 -33.62 -21.98 -9.64
C VAL A 236 -33.09 -22.23 -11.06
N VAL A 237 -32.00 -21.55 -11.44
CA VAL A 237 -31.36 -21.70 -12.76
C VAL A 237 -30.83 -23.12 -12.95
N ASP A 238 -30.20 -23.67 -11.91
CA ASP A 238 -29.65 -25.02 -11.86
C ASP A 238 -30.73 -26.11 -11.67
N ARG A 239 -31.99 -25.70 -11.46
CA ARG A 239 -33.17 -26.57 -11.26
C ARG A 239 -33.06 -27.48 -10.03
N VAL A 240 -32.37 -27.01 -9.00
CA VAL A 240 -32.23 -27.72 -7.70
C VAL A 240 -33.09 -27.11 -6.59
N ALA A 241 -33.70 -25.94 -6.84
CA ALA A 241 -34.65 -25.33 -5.90
C ALA A 241 -35.95 -26.13 -5.78
N ASP A 242 -36.55 -26.14 -4.58
CA ASP A 242 -37.90 -26.68 -4.35
C ASP A 242 -38.95 -25.73 -4.92
N ASP A 243 -39.41 -26.00 -6.15
CA ASP A 243 -40.39 -25.20 -6.88
C ASP A 243 -41.74 -25.10 -6.13
N ALA A 244 -42.16 -26.18 -5.46
CA ALA A 244 -43.42 -26.20 -4.73
C ALA A 244 -43.36 -25.32 -3.47
N GLU A 245 -42.22 -25.32 -2.79
CA GLU A 245 -41.99 -24.41 -1.67
C GLU A 245 -41.87 -22.95 -2.12
N LEU A 246 -41.11 -22.68 -3.18
CA LEU A 246 -41.02 -21.35 -3.80
C LEU A 246 -42.40 -20.79 -4.18
N ARG A 247 -43.27 -21.62 -4.78
CA ARG A 247 -44.62 -21.23 -5.19
C ARG A 247 -45.54 -20.96 -4.00
N ARG A 248 -45.47 -21.76 -2.93
CA ARG A 248 -46.22 -21.51 -1.68
C ARG A 248 -45.84 -20.18 -1.04
N GLU A 249 -44.58 -19.76 -1.17
CA GLU A 249 -44.16 -18.43 -0.71
C GLU A 249 -44.75 -17.31 -1.58
N ALA A 250 -44.83 -17.50 -2.91
CA ALA A 250 -45.51 -16.57 -3.80
C ALA A 250 -46.97 -16.33 -3.40
N GLU A 251 -47.72 -17.41 -3.12
CA GLU A 251 -49.14 -17.36 -2.77
C GLU A 251 -49.36 -16.68 -1.40
N ARG A 252 -48.52 -16.97 -0.41
CA ARG A 252 -48.56 -16.30 0.91
C ARG A 252 -48.29 -14.79 0.83
N ALA A 253 -47.39 -14.36 -0.07
CA ALA A 253 -47.10 -12.95 -0.30
C ALA A 253 -48.31 -12.15 -0.81
N GLN A 254 -49.14 -12.78 -1.64
CA GLN A 254 -50.29 -12.15 -2.26
C GLN A 254 -51.43 -11.93 -1.24
N ASP A 255 -51.60 -12.84 -0.30
CA ASP A 255 -52.61 -12.73 0.77
C ASP A 255 -52.25 -11.67 1.82
N GLU A 256 -50.96 -11.52 2.16
CA GLU A 256 -50.50 -10.50 3.12
C GLU A 256 -50.52 -9.06 2.57
N GLY A 257 -50.46 -8.87 1.25
CA GLY A 257 -50.54 -7.54 0.61
C GLY A 257 -51.97 -7.05 0.33
N ARG A 258 -52.98 -7.89 0.56
CA ARG A 258 -54.40 -7.62 0.27
C ARG A 258 -55.24 -7.36 1.52
N ALA A 259 -54.69 -7.61 2.72
CA ALA A 259 -55.28 -7.35 4.03
C ALA A 259 -54.87 -5.97 4.57
#